data_AF-A0A1F2W5F3-F1
#
_entry.id   AF-A0A1F2W5F3-F1
#
_cell.length_a   1.000
_cell.length_b   1.000
_cell.length_c   1.000
_cell.angle_alpha   90.00
_cell.angle_beta   90.00
_cell.angle_gamma   90.00
#
_symmetry.space_group_name_H-M   'P 1'
#
loop_
_entity.id
_entity.type
_entity.pdbx_description
1 polymer ?
#
loop_
_entity_poly.entity_id
_entity_poly.type
_entity_poly.pdbx_seq_one_letter_code
_entity_poly.pdbx_strand_id
1 'polypeptide(L)' 'MVIEVTDHDRPVAHLVPIEPKTRLVIREAIRPFSEIAHRRYKPLNLPISSTDLLRQDRDIR' A
#
# COMPACT_ATOMS: atom_id res chain seq x y z
N MET A 1 -3.84 0.84 -25.03
CA MET A 1 -4.00 1.93 -26.01
C MET A 1 -4.42 3.16 -25.24
N VAL A 2 -3.60 4.22 -25.28
CA VAL A 2 -3.90 5.51 -24.63
C VAL A 2 -4.59 6.39 -25.68
N ILE A 3 -5.74 6.96 -25.37
CA ILE A 3 -6.47 7.85 -26.28
C ILE A 3 -6.21 9.30 -25.83
N GLU A 4 -5.64 10.12 -26.70
CA GLU A 4 -5.46 11.54 -26.44
C GLU A 4 -6.77 12.29 -26.70
N VAL A 5 -7.19 13.10 -25.72
CA VAL A 5 -8.38 13.95 -25.82
C VAL A 5 -7.90 15.37 -26.08
N THR A 6 -8.33 15.93 -27.21
CA THR A 6 -8.02 17.30 -27.62
C THR A 6 -9.28 18.18 -27.55
N ASP A 7 -9.08 19.45 -27.22
CA ASP A 7 -10.07 20.52 -27.34
C ASP A 7 -9.47 21.65 -28.18
N HIS A 8 -10.12 22.03 -29.28
CA HIS A 8 -9.60 22.99 -30.27
C HIS A 8 -8.14 22.69 -30.69
N ASP A 9 -7.86 21.44 -31.06
CA ASP A 9 -6.52 20.94 -31.45
C ASP A 9 -5.43 21.08 -30.37
N ARG A 10 -5.82 21.33 -29.12
CA ARG A 10 -4.92 21.35 -27.96
C ARG A 10 -5.15 20.10 -27.11
N PRO A 11 -4.10 19.35 -26.76
CA PRO A 11 -4.23 18.20 -25.87
C PRO A 11 -4.63 18.68 -24.47
N VAL A 12 -5.74 18.15 -23.95
CA VAL A 12 -6.27 18.50 -22.63
C VAL A 12 -6.19 17.34 -21.64
N ALA A 13 -6.23 16.09 -22.12
CA ALA A 13 -6.15 14.90 -21.28
C ALA A 13 -5.73 13.65 -22.06
N HIS A 14 -5.31 12.62 -21.33
CA HIS A 14 -5.09 11.27 -21.86
C HIS A 14 -5.99 10.27 -21.14
N LEU A 15 -6.76 9.50 -21.91
CA LEU A 15 -7.48 8.34 -21.40
C LEU A 15 -6.53 7.16 -21.36
N VAL A 16 -6.12 6.79 -20.15
CA VAL A 16 -5.36 5.57 -19.90
C VAL A 16 -6.31 4.42 -19.58
N PRO A 17 -6.12 3.24 -20.20
CA PRO A 17 -6.94 2.08 -19.88
C PRO A 17 -6.69 1.68 -18.43
N ILE A 18 -7.79 1.51 -17.69
CA ILE A 18 -7.73 0.89 -16.38
C ILE A 18 -7.56 -0.61 -16.64
N GLU A 19 -6.31 -1.09 -16.58
CA GLU A 19 -6.09 -2.53 -16.48
C GLU A 19 -6.96 -3.06 -15.35
N PRO A 20 -7.69 -4.18 -15.54
CA PRO A 20 -8.45 -4.77 -14.47
C PRO A 20 -7.46 -5.16 -13.39
N LYS A 21 -7.30 -4.28 -12.39
CA LYS A 21 -6.49 -4.52 -11.20
C LYS A 21 -6.92 -5.89 -10.70
N THR A 22 -5.94 -6.77 -10.51
CA THR A 22 -6.08 -8.07 -9.87
C THR A 22 -7.25 -8.03 -8.90
N ARG A 23 -8.29 -8.81 -9.19
CA ARG A 23 -9.55 -8.80 -8.45
C ARG A 23 -9.22 -8.82 -6.96
N LEU A 24 -9.57 -7.74 -6.25
CA LEU A 24 -9.28 -7.64 -4.82
C LEU A 24 -10.04 -8.78 -4.13
N VAL A 25 -9.29 -9.75 -3.60
CA VAL A 25 -9.87 -10.91 -2.90
C VAL A 25 -9.68 -10.67 -1.41
N ILE A 26 -10.80 -10.43 -0.72
CA ILE A 26 -10.82 -10.48 0.75
C ILE A 26 -10.78 -11.97 1.13
N ARG A 27 -9.73 -12.36 1.86
CA ARG A 27 -9.58 -13.71 2.41
C ARG A 27 -9.79 -13.65 3.92
N GLU A 28 -10.30 -14.74 4.48
CA GLU A 28 -10.35 -14.89 5.93
C GLU A 28 -8.94 -14.90 6.52
N ALA A 29 -8.81 -14.31 7.70
CA ALA A 29 -7.54 -14.32 8.41
C ALA A 29 -7.26 -15.73 8.94
N ILE A 30 -6.07 -16.26 8.64
CA ILE A 30 -5.60 -17.58 9.17
C ILE A 30 -5.60 -17.58 10.71
N ARG A 31 -5.34 -16.42 11.32
CA ARG A 31 -5.47 -16.19 12.76
C ARG A 31 -6.26 -14.89 12.99
N PRO A 32 -7.53 -14.96 13.42
CA PRO A 32 -8.33 -13.77 13.64
C PRO A 32 -7.76 -12.96 14.81
N PHE A 33 -7.97 -11.65 14.78
CA PHE A 33 -7.47 -10.75 15.83
C PHE A 33 -7.93 -11.17 17.24
N SER A 34 -9.13 -11.72 17.36
CA SER A 34 -9.67 -12.27 18.62
C SER A 34 -8.77 -13.33 19.28
N GLU A 35 -7.99 -14.08 18.49
CA GLU A 35 -7.07 -15.11 19.01
C GLU A 35 -5.87 -14.49 19.75
N ILE A 36 -5.44 -13.29 19.34
CA ILE A 36 -4.24 -12.63 19.87
C ILE A 36 -4.56 -11.42 20.74
N ALA A 37 -5.79 -10.91 20.71
CA ALA A 37 -6.20 -9.68 21.40
C ALA A 37 -5.95 -9.72 22.92
N HIS A 38 -6.05 -10.91 23.53
CA HIS A 38 -5.84 -11.10 24.97
C HIS A 38 -4.47 -11.71 25.31
N ARG A 39 -3.63 -11.99 24.30
CA ARG A 39 -2.29 -12.52 24.54
C ARG A 39 -1.36 -11.38 24.96
N ARG A 40 -0.62 -11.61 26.03
CA ARG A 40 0.48 -10.74 26.44
C ARG A 40 1.77 -11.27 25.83
N TYR A 41 2.36 -10.49 24.95
CA TYR A 41 3.66 -10.77 24.38
C TYR A 41 4.74 -10.12 25.23
N LYS A 42 5.88 -10.79 25.39
CA LYS A 42 7.05 -10.16 26.01
C LYS A 42 7.53 -9.04 25.08
N PRO A 43 8.03 -7.91 25.63
CA PRO A 43 8.67 -6.88 24.83
C PRO A 43 9.76 -7.49 23.95
N LEU A 44 9.75 -7.13 22.67
CA LEU A 44 10.82 -7.51 21.76
C LEU A 44 11.99 -6.56 22.00
N ASN A 45 13.07 -7.06 22.60
CA ASN A 45 14.28 -6.28 22.88
C ASN A 45 15.12 -6.15 21.59
N LEU A 46 14.59 -5.40 20.62
CA LEU A 46 15.35 -5.06 19.42
C LEU A 46 16.35 -3.96 19.75
N PRO A 47 17.57 -4.01 19.17
CA PRO A 47 18.56 -2.94 19.31
C PRO A 47 18.20 -1.68 18.51
N ILE A 48 17.09 -1.69 17.78
CA ILE A 48 16.65 -0.60 16.88
C ILE A 48 15.29 -0.05 17.31
N SER A 49 15.17 1.27 17.34
CA SER A 49 13.91 1.96 17.62
C SER A 49 13.03 2.03 16.37
N SER A 50 11.70 2.01 16.56
CA SER A 50 10.72 2.27 15.51
C SER A 50 10.99 3.60 14.80
N THR A 51 11.46 4.61 15.55
CA THR A 51 11.80 5.93 14.99
C THR A 51 13.01 5.85 14.06
N ASP A 52 14.00 5.02 14.38
CA ASP A 52 15.20 4.86 13.56
C ASP A 52 14.88 4.11 12.26
N LEU A 53 14.00 3.08 12.34
CA LEU A 53 13.48 2.38 11.16
C LEU A 53 12.75 3.34 10.21
N LEU A 54 11.88 4.20 10.74
CA LEU A 54 11.11 5.16 9.93
C LEU A 54 11.97 6.25 9.29
N ARG A 55 13.11 6.59 9.92
CA ARG A 55 14.10 7.51 9.32
C ARG A 55 14.83 6.86 8.16
N GLN A 56 15.32 5.63 8.34
CA GLN A 56 15.98 4.88 7.27
C GLN A 56 15.08 4.75 6.03
N ASP A 57 13.79 4.46 6.21
CA ASP A 57 12.83 4.33 5.10
C ASP A 57 12.61 5.66 4.35
N ARG A 58 12.71 6.80 5.04
CA ARG A 58 12.60 8.13 4.43
C ARG A 58 13.84 8.53 3.66
N ASP A 59 15.02 8.15 4.15
CA ASP A 59 16.30 8.49 3.52
C ASP A 59 16.58 7.65 2.26
N ILE A 60 15.80 6.59 2.01
CA ILE A 60 15.90 5.71 0.83
C ILE A 60 15.04 6.22 -0.36
N ARG A 61 14.22 7.27 -0.18
CA ARG A 61 13.42 7.90 -1.25
C ARG A 61 14.06 9.18 -1.80
#